data_AF-A0A1Y5TEC6-F1
#
_entry.id   AF-A0A1Y5TEC6-F1
#
_cell.length_a   1.000
_cell.length_b   1.000
_cell.length_c   1.000
_cell.angle_alpha   90.00
_cell.angle_beta   90.00
_cell.angle_gamma   90.00
#
_symmetry.space_group_name_H-M   'P 1'
#
loop_
_entity.id
_entity.type
_entity.pdbx_description
1 polymer ?
#
loop_
_entity_poly.entity_id
_entity_poly.type
_entity_poly.pdbx_seq_one_letter_code
_entity_poly.pdbx_strand_id
1 'polypeptide(L)'
;MIKYSKSDDELPHENPEFDSRLECFFNGDPIPPKDAVDFDVGSRIEEFRLRDIEQFEIAMSALDDLDCESPADMITAKFYTCAYDPDEEPVDRIYEAPTMVSRYDKCFARVRALEAQLEKANPNDAPRVAADLKAANAAWDIEKERGLNDRFRKFHLIDGWRSGEGRDGYNTARRTKRSEPNTILQGMSEEERKEHKRALGRNREWKRSKKKAGWSDDQIENGLRERLVLKQA
;
A
#
# COMPACT_ATOMS: atom_id res chain seq x y z
N MET A 1 43.86 -9.86 16.33
CA MET A 1 43.73 -11.32 16.12
C MET A 1 42.48 -11.76 16.85
N ILE A 2 41.34 -11.84 16.16
CA ILE A 2 40.02 -12.08 16.77
C ILE A 2 39.74 -13.58 16.66
N LYS A 3 39.67 -14.27 17.81
CA LYS A 3 39.29 -15.69 17.89
C LYS A 3 37.77 -15.77 17.93
N TYR A 4 37.16 -16.25 16.85
CA TYR A 4 35.76 -16.68 16.86
C TYR A 4 35.72 -18.14 17.32
N SER A 5 35.33 -18.38 18.56
CA SER A 5 34.89 -19.70 19.04
C SER A 5 33.44 -19.91 18.61
N LYS A 6 33.25 -20.72 17.58
CA LYS A 6 31.94 -21.18 17.10
C LYS A 6 31.58 -22.42 17.93
N SER A 7 30.78 -22.23 18.96
CA SER A 7 30.22 -23.32 19.76
C SER A 7 28.90 -23.78 19.15
N ASP A 8 28.87 -25.09 18.93
CA ASP A 8 27.75 -26.02 18.94
C ASP A 8 26.67 -25.89 17.85
N ASP A 9 26.82 -26.82 16.89
CA ASP A 9 25.82 -27.27 15.93
C ASP A 9 24.60 -27.86 16.66
N GLU A 10 23.63 -27.02 17.02
CA GLU A 10 22.26 -27.48 17.23
C GLU A 10 21.59 -27.61 15.85
N LEU A 11 21.51 -28.85 15.36
CA LEU A 11 20.71 -29.18 14.19
C LEU A 11 19.25 -28.74 14.45
N PRO A 12 18.61 -28.04 13.49
CA PRO A 12 17.22 -27.63 13.66
C PRO A 12 16.36 -28.87 13.87
N HIS A 13 15.58 -28.88 14.97
CA HIS A 13 14.61 -29.92 15.29
C HIS A 13 13.86 -30.35 14.03
N GLU A 14 14.14 -31.56 13.56
CA GLU A 14 13.42 -32.22 12.48
C GLU A 14 11.95 -32.27 12.89
N ASN A 15 11.12 -31.52 12.16
CA ASN A 15 9.69 -31.52 12.38
C ASN A 15 9.11 -32.63 11.46
N PRO A 16 8.79 -33.81 12.00
CA PRO A 16 8.43 -34.98 11.18
C PRO A 16 7.18 -34.74 10.30
N GLU A 17 6.34 -33.76 10.65
CA GLU A 17 5.19 -33.35 9.83
C GLU A 17 5.58 -32.65 8.53
N PHE A 18 6.74 -31.99 8.50
CA PHE A 18 7.21 -31.27 7.31
C PHE A 18 7.73 -32.25 6.25
N ASP A 19 8.46 -33.28 6.69
CA ASP A 19 9.07 -34.28 5.81
C ASP A 19 7.99 -35.15 5.14
N SER A 20 6.96 -35.56 5.87
CA SER A 20 5.85 -36.35 5.30
C SER A 20 5.09 -35.61 4.19
N ARG A 21 4.92 -34.28 4.29
CA ARG A 21 4.24 -33.50 3.23
C ARG A 21 5.12 -33.29 2.01
N LEU A 22 6.43 -33.16 2.22
CA LEU A 22 7.41 -33.08 1.15
C LEU A 22 7.49 -34.39 0.37
N GLU A 23 7.44 -35.53 1.06
CA GLU A 23 7.34 -36.83 0.41
C GLU A 23 6.05 -36.99 -0.41
N CYS A 24 4.87 -36.59 0.13
CA CYS A 24 3.63 -36.60 -0.65
C CYS A 24 3.72 -35.72 -1.91
N PHE A 25 4.37 -34.55 -1.81
CA PHE A 25 4.56 -33.64 -2.95
C PHE A 25 5.44 -34.27 -4.06
N PHE A 26 6.53 -34.95 -3.70
CA PHE A 26 7.40 -35.61 -4.69
C PHE A 26 6.80 -36.89 -5.28
N ASN A 27 5.95 -37.59 -4.52
CA ASN A 27 5.29 -38.81 -4.98
C ASN A 27 4.01 -38.55 -5.79
N GLY A 28 3.54 -37.29 -5.86
CA GLY A 28 2.30 -36.92 -6.55
C GLY A 28 1.03 -37.33 -5.79
N ASP A 29 1.17 -37.70 -4.52
CA ASP A 29 0.06 -38.05 -3.66
C ASP A 29 -0.67 -36.78 -3.18
N PRO A 30 -2.01 -36.83 -3.01
CA PRO A 30 -2.76 -35.70 -2.49
C PRO A 30 -2.28 -35.35 -1.07
N ILE A 31 -1.78 -34.12 -0.90
CA ILE A 31 -1.27 -33.62 0.37
C ILE A 31 -2.41 -33.63 1.41
N PRO A 32 -2.27 -34.29 2.57
CA PRO A 32 -3.32 -34.30 3.57
C PRO A 32 -3.60 -32.87 4.06
N PRO A 33 -4.89 -32.48 4.22
CA PRO A 33 -5.26 -31.15 4.70
C PRO A 33 -4.68 -30.94 6.11
N LYS A 34 -4.11 -29.75 6.35
CA LYS A 34 -3.30 -29.48 7.55
C LYS A 34 -4.10 -29.64 8.84
N ASP A 35 -5.38 -29.31 8.80
CA ASP A 35 -6.35 -29.48 9.86
C ASP A 35 -7.71 -29.52 9.16
N ALA A 36 -8.38 -30.67 9.12
CA ALA A 36 -9.79 -30.73 8.75
C ALA A 36 -10.60 -30.17 9.94
N VAL A 37 -10.54 -28.86 10.11
CA VAL A 37 -11.61 -28.14 10.83
C VAL A 37 -12.78 -28.17 9.87
N ASP A 38 -13.87 -28.83 10.25
CA ASP A 38 -15.14 -28.81 9.54
C ASP A 38 -15.65 -27.36 9.48
N PHE A 39 -15.10 -26.57 8.55
CA PHE A 39 -15.59 -25.25 8.22
C PHE A 39 -16.84 -25.50 7.37
N ASP A 40 -18.01 -25.42 8.00
CA ASP A 40 -19.29 -25.39 7.33
C ASP A 40 -19.38 -24.11 6.47
N VAL A 41 -18.83 -24.19 5.26
CA VAL A 41 -18.86 -23.11 4.26
C VAL A 41 -20.28 -22.94 3.70
N GLY A 42 -21.15 -23.96 3.82
CA GLY A 42 -22.49 -23.96 3.26
C GLY A 42 -23.42 -22.94 3.91
N SER A 43 -23.47 -22.91 5.24
CA SER A 43 -24.35 -21.99 5.99
C SER A 43 -23.98 -20.52 5.77
N ARG A 44 -22.69 -20.21 5.66
CA ARG A 44 -22.21 -18.84 5.48
C ARG A 44 -22.46 -18.30 4.07
N ILE A 45 -22.42 -19.14 3.04
CA ILE A 45 -22.71 -18.73 1.65
C ILE A 45 -24.19 -18.36 1.49
N GLU A 46 -25.11 -19.08 2.13
CA GLU A 46 -26.55 -18.77 2.12
C GLU A 46 -26.85 -17.41 2.76
N GLU A 47 -26.24 -17.11 3.92
CA GLU A 47 -26.40 -15.80 4.58
C GLU A 47 -25.89 -14.63 3.73
N PHE A 48 -24.77 -14.81 3.01
CA PHE A 48 -24.27 -13.78 2.10
C PHE A 48 -25.21 -13.56 0.91
N ARG A 49 -25.77 -14.64 0.33
CA ARG A 49 -26.73 -14.52 -0.79
C ARG A 49 -28.01 -13.80 -0.38
N LEU A 50 -28.56 -14.09 0.79
CA LEU A 50 -29.75 -13.42 1.29
C LEU A 50 -29.52 -11.91 1.48
N ARG A 51 -28.34 -11.52 1.98
CA ARG A 51 -27.98 -10.11 2.17
C ARG A 51 -27.79 -9.36 0.86
N ASP A 52 -27.21 -10.01 -0.15
CA ASP A 52 -27.02 -9.42 -1.47
C ASP A 52 -28.36 -9.23 -2.19
N ILE A 53 -29.31 -10.16 -2.04
CA ILE A 53 -30.67 -10.03 -2.59
C ILE A 53 -31.40 -8.84 -1.95
N GLU A 54 -31.34 -8.71 -0.61
CA GLU A 54 -31.99 -7.61 0.11
C GLU A 54 -31.41 -6.24 -0.30
N GLN A 55 -30.09 -6.15 -0.49
CA GLN A 55 -29.46 -4.93 -1.02
C GLN A 55 -29.88 -4.61 -2.45
N PHE A 56 -30.06 -5.65 -3.28
CA PHE A 56 -30.51 -5.48 -4.67
C PHE A 56 -31.96 -4.99 -4.75
N GLU A 57 -32.84 -5.51 -3.89
CA GLU A 57 -34.24 -5.07 -3.80
C GLU A 57 -34.36 -3.61 -3.33
N ILE A 58 -33.56 -3.20 -2.34
CA ILE A 58 -33.50 -1.80 -1.90
C ILE A 58 -33.04 -0.88 -3.05
N ALA A 59 -32.03 -1.30 -3.82
CA ALA A 59 -31.53 -0.51 -4.94
C ALA A 59 -32.55 -0.39 -6.08
N MET A 60 -33.31 -1.45 -6.37
CA MET A 60 -34.39 -1.39 -7.37
C MET A 60 -35.59 -0.57 -6.90
N SER A 61 -35.98 -0.67 -5.62
CA SER A 61 -37.03 0.18 -5.04
C SER A 61 -36.66 1.67 -5.12
N ALA A 62 -35.39 2.02 -4.93
CA ALA A 62 -34.92 3.40 -5.06
C ALA A 62 -34.92 3.93 -6.50
N LEU A 63 -34.97 3.04 -7.50
CA LEU A 63 -35.07 3.40 -8.91
C LEU A 63 -36.52 3.63 -9.36
N ASP A 64 -37.49 2.93 -8.77
CA ASP A 64 -38.92 3.18 -9.03
C ASP A 64 -39.39 4.53 -8.45
N ASP A 65 -38.76 5.02 -7.38
CA ASP A 65 -39.04 6.35 -6.80
C ASP A 65 -38.45 7.52 -7.63
N LEU A 66 -37.75 7.23 -8.75
CA LEU A 66 -37.14 8.23 -9.65
C LEU A 66 -38.01 8.57 -10.87
N ASP A 67 -39.32 8.31 -10.81
CA ASP A 67 -40.30 8.89 -11.73
C ASP A 67 -40.42 10.41 -11.52
N CYS A 68 -39.44 11.13 -12.06
CA CYS A 68 -39.37 12.58 -12.12
C CYS A 68 -40.39 13.11 -13.15
N GLU A 69 -41.63 13.28 -12.72
CA GLU A 69 -42.69 13.99 -13.47
C GLU A 69 -42.48 15.53 -13.50
N SER A 70 -41.26 15.99 -13.78
CA SER A 70 -40.98 17.42 -14.01
C SER A 70 -40.77 17.68 -15.50
N PRO A 71 -41.76 18.25 -16.21
CA PRO A 71 -41.63 18.63 -17.62
C PRO A 71 -40.49 19.62 -17.89
N ALA A 72 -39.95 20.27 -16.86
CA ALA A 72 -38.85 21.23 -16.97
C ALA A 72 -37.49 20.55 -17.25
N ASP A 73 -37.29 19.30 -16.81
CA ASP A 73 -36.03 18.57 -17.01
C ASP A 73 -35.97 17.84 -18.36
N MET A 74 -37.10 17.73 -19.08
CA MET A 74 -37.12 17.26 -20.47
C MET A 74 -36.56 18.28 -21.48
N ILE A 75 -36.50 19.57 -21.14
CA ILE A 75 -36.09 20.62 -22.08
C ILE A 75 -34.56 20.71 -22.20
N THR A 76 -33.82 20.37 -21.15
CA THR A 76 -32.35 20.26 -21.20
C THR A 76 -31.86 18.98 -21.87
N ALA A 77 -32.68 17.93 -21.95
CA ALA A 77 -32.37 16.70 -22.68
C ALA A 77 -32.41 16.87 -24.22
N LYS A 78 -33.12 17.88 -24.75
CA LYS A 78 -33.25 18.07 -26.20
C LYS A 78 -32.06 18.74 -26.87
N PHE A 79 -31.15 19.39 -26.13
CA PHE A 79 -30.00 20.09 -26.70
C PHE A 79 -28.72 19.24 -26.84
N TYR A 80 -28.77 17.95 -26.47
CA TYR A 80 -27.69 16.97 -26.70
C TYR A 80 -28.06 15.90 -27.75
N THR A 81 -28.97 16.21 -28.66
CA THR A 81 -29.21 15.40 -29.87
C THR A 81 -28.46 16.00 -31.07
N CYS A 82 -27.15 16.22 -30.90
CA CYS A 82 -26.29 16.30 -32.08
C CYS A 82 -26.34 14.92 -32.75
N ALA A 83 -27.03 14.86 -33.89
CA ALA A 83 -26.96 13.85 -34.94
C ALA A 83 -26.25 12.55 -34.54
N TYR A 84 -27.01 11.62 -33.95
CA TYR A 84 -26.61 10.22 -33.92
C TYR A 84 -27.12 9.61 -35.22
N ASP A 85 -26.27 9.56 -36.25
CA ASP A 85 -26.55 8.74 -37.42
C ASP A 85 -26.47 7.27 -36.98
N PRO A 86 -27.58 6.50 -37.00
CA PRO A 86 -27.59 5.12 -36.54
C PRO A 86 -26.75 4.18 -37.43
N ASP A 87 -26.26 4.68 -38.56
CA ASP A 87 -25.38 3.98 -39.51
C ASP A 87 -23.90 4.33 -39.35
N GLU A 88 -23.53 5.29 -38.48
CA GLU A 88 -22.12 5.46 -38.09
C GLU A 88 -21.77 4.35 -37.10
N GLU A 89 -20.99 3.36 -37.57
CA GLU A 89 -20.32 2.41 -36.69
C GLU A 89 -19.69 3.18 -35.54
N PRO A 90 -19.84 2.72 -34.27
CA PRO A 90 -19.27 3.41 -33.13
C PRO A 90 -17.77 3.57 -33.39
N VAL A 91 -17.35 4.80 -33.71
CA VAL A 91 -15.95 5.11 -33.86
C VAL A 91 -15.36 4.83 -32.50
N ASP A 92 -14.58 3.75 -32.40
CA ASP A 92 -13.83 3.39 -31.20
C ASP A 92 -13.03 4.62 -30.78
N ARG A 93 -13.58 5.41 -29.85
CA ARG A 93 -12.87 6.52 -29.24
C ARG A 93 -11.79 5.86 -28.42
N ILE A 94 -10.59 5.82 -28.96
CA ILE A 94 -9.39 5.43 -28.23
C ILE A 94 -9.23 6.48 -27.15
N TYR A 95 -9.75 6.20 -25.96
CA TYR A 95 -9.45 6.98 -24.77
C TYR A 95 -7.99 6.73 -24.47
N GLU A 96 -7.14 7.70 -24.81
CA GLU A 96 -5.74 7.69 -24.41
C GLU A 96 -5.70 7.59 -22.88
N ALA A 97 -5.33 6.41 -22.37
CA ALA A 97 -5.15 6.23 -20.95
C ALA A 97 -4.13 7.28 -20.48
N PRO A 98 -4.38 7.99 -19.37
CA PRO A 98 -3.49 9.03 -18.90
C PRO A 98 -2.08 8.43 -18.74
N THR A 99 -1.15 8.86 -19.61
CA THR A 99 0.21 8.35 -19.61
C THR A 99 0.86 8.74 -18.30
N MET A 100 0.96 7.77 -17.39
CA MET A 100 1.66 7.92 -16.13
C MET A 100 3.13 8.22 -16.42
N VAL A 101 3.51 9.50 -16.33
CA VAL A 101 4.88 9.94 -16.54
C VAL A 101 5.81 9.14 -15.62
N SER A 102 6.76 8.41 -16.22
CA SER A 102 7.67 7.54 -15.48
C SER A 102 8.51 8.35 -14.50
N ARG A 103 9.00 7.72 -13.43
CA ARG A 103 9.99 8.36 -12.54
C ARG A 103 11.23 8.81 -13.30
N TYR A 104 11.64 8.00 -14.28
CA TYR A 104 12.73 8.36 -15.18
C TYR A 104 12.44 9.68 -15.90
N ASP A 105 11.27 9.81 -16.52
CA ASP A 105 10.87 11.00 -17.27
C ASP A 105 10.77 12.22 -16.36
N LYS A 106 10.29 12.06 -15.12
CA LYS A 106 10.25 13.12 -14.11
C LYS A 106 11.65 13.61 -13.73
N CYS A 107 12.58 12.67 -13.51
CA CYS A 107 13.97 13.00 -13.22
C CYS A 107 14.64 13.70 -14.41
N PHE A 108 14.44 13.18 -15.62
CA PHE A 108 14.96 13.76 -16.85
C PHE A 108 14.42 15.19 -17.07
N ALA A 109 13.11 15.39 -16.98
CA ALA A 109 12.48 16.71 -17.10
C ALA A 109 13.01 17.70 -16.05
N ARG A 110 13.26 17.23 -14.81
CA ARG A 110 13.85 18.06 -13.76
C ARG A 110 15.28 18.48 -14.08
N VAL A 111 16.12 17.58 -14.60
CA VAL A 111 17.48 17.92 -15.05
C VAL A 111 17.41 18.98 -16.14
N ARG A 112 16.60 18.77 -17.19
CA ARG A 112 16.45 19.74 -18.30
C ARG A 112 15.94 21.10 -17.82
N ALA A 113 15.01 21.12 -16.87
CA ALA A 113 14.52 22.36 -16.28
C ALA A 113 15.61 23.11 -15.50
N LEU A 114 16.43 22.40 -14.73
CA LEU A 114 17.53 22.99 -13.96
C LEU A 114 18.69 23.45 -14.84
N GLU A 115 19.00 22.74 -15.93
CA GLU A 115 19.94 23.19 -16.96
C GLU A 115 19.50 24.52 -17.57
N ALA A 116 18.22 24.61 -17.97
CA ALA A 116 17.65 25.84 -18.53
C ALA A 116 17.60 26.98 -17.51
N GLN A 117 17.40 26.67 -16.22
CA GLN A 117 17.47 27.67 -15.15
C GLN A 117 18.90 28.15 -14.92
N LEU A 118 19.90 27.26 -14.99
CA LEU A 118 21.31 27.61 -14.79
C LEU A 118 21.80 28.53 -15.91
N GLU A 119 21.40 28.28 -17.16
CA GLU A 119 21.72 29.12 -18.32
C GLU A 119 21.20 30.56 -18.17
N LYS A 120 20.04 30.72 -17.49
CA LYS A 120 19.38 32.01 -17.26
C LYS A 120 19.68 32.60 -15.88
N ALA A 121 20.48 31.93 -15.05
CA ALA A 121 20.69 32.33 -13.67
C ALA A 121 21.62 33.54 -13.56
N ASN A 122 21.28 34.47 -12.67
CA ASN A 122 22.19 35.54 -12.27
C ASN A 122 23.38 34.96 -11.50
N PRO A 123 24.54 35.65 -11.47
CA PRO A 123 25.74 35.16 -10.78
C PRO A 123 25.54 34.80 -9.30
N ASN A 124 24.60 35.47 -8.62
CA ASN A 124 24.28 35.20 -7.21
C ASN A 124 23.46 33.91 -7.01
N ASP A 125 22.65 33.50 -8.01
CA ASP A 125 21.79 32.32 -7.94
C ASP A 125 22.43 31.08 -8.57
N ALA A 126 23.38 31.27 -9.49
CA ALA A 126 24.05 30.21 -10.22
C ALA A 126 24.66 29.11 -9.30
N PRO A 127 25.30 29.41 -8.15
CA PRO A 127 25.83 28.38 -7.27
C PRO A 127 24.74 27.47 -6.68
N ARG A 128 23.59 28.04 -6.34
CA ARG A 128 22.45 27.28 -5.79
C ARG A 128 21.85 26.37 -6.87
N VAL A 129 21.60 26.91 -8.06
CA VAL A 129 21.04 26.14 -9.18
C VAL A 129 22.00 25.04 -9.63
N ALA A 130 23.31 25.29 -9.63
CA ALA A 130 24.32 24.27 -9.92
C ALA A 130 24.33 23.12 -8.88
N ALA A 131 24.15 23.45 -7.59
CA ALA A 131 24.02 22.43 -6.54
C ALA A 131 22.75 21.58 -6.71
N ASP A 132 21.62 22.23 -7.03
CA ASP A 132 20.35 21.56 -7.30
C ASP A 132 20.44 20.67 -8.54
N LEU A 133 21.13 21.12 -9.59
CA LEU A 133 21.39 20.34 -10.82
C LEU A 133 22.25 19.12 -10.53
N LYS A 134 23.30 19.25 -9.70
CA LYS A 134 24.13 18.11 -9.29
C LYS A 134 23.31 17.06 -8.54
N ALA A 135 22.42 17.48 -7.64
CA ALA A 135 21.53 16.56 -6.93
C ALA A 135 20.51 15.89 -7.87
N ALA A 136 19.97 16.64 -8.84
CA ALA A 136 19.04 16.10 -9.84
C ALA A 136 19.72 15.08 -10.78
N ASN A 137 20.96 15.34 -11.20
CA ASN A 137 21.75 14.39 -11.99
C ASN A 137 22.02 13.09 -11.21
N ALA A 138 22.42 13.19 -9.94
CA ALA A 138 22.60 12.01 -9.10
C ALA A 138 21.30 11.19 -8.96
N ALA A 139 20.15 11.85 -8.82
CA ALA A 139 18.86 11.16 -8.79
C ALA A 139 18.51 10.51 -10.13
N TRP A 140 18.81 11.16 -11.26
CA TRP A 140 18.57 10.63 -12.59
C TRP A 140 19.45 9.42 -12.90
N ASP A 141 20.72 9.43 -12.50
CA ASP A 141 21.63 8.30 -12.68
C ASP A 141 21.20 7.08 -11.86
N ILE A 142 20.74 7.28 -10.62
CA ILE A 142 20.12 6.21 -9.83
C ILE A 142 18.91 5.61 -10.56
N GLU A 143 18.07 6.44 -11.20
CA GLU A 143 16.92 5.91 -11.95
C GLU A 143 17.30 5.23 -13.28
N LYS A 144 18.41 5.61 -13.93
CA LYS A 144 18.96 4.84 -15.06
C LYS A 144 19.33 3.43 -14.62
N GLU A 145 20.05 3.30 -13.51
CA GLU A 145 20.46 1.99 -12.97
C GLU A 145 19.25 1.15 -12.54
N ARG A 146 18.26 1.79 -11.91
CA ARG A 146 17.01 1.13 -11.50
C ARG A 146 16.16 0.66 -12.68
N GLY A 147 16.17 1.38 -13.79
CA GLY A 147 15.51 0.98 -15.03
C GLY A 147 16.05 -0.36 -15.58
N LEU A 148 17.33 -0.65 -15.35
CA LEU A 148 17.97 -1.91 -15.73
C LEU A 148 17.68 -3.05 -14.75
N ASN A 149 17.15 -2.75 -13.56
CA ASN A 149 16.92 -3.74 -12.51
C ASN A 149 15.48 -4.29 -12.56
N ASP A 150 15.33 -5.54 -12.98
CA ASP A 150 14.04 -6.25 -13.07
C ASP A 150 13.25 -6.26 -11.78
N ARG A 151 13.94 -6.44 -10.64
CA ARG A 151 13.29 -6.48 -9.33
C ARG A 151 12.69 -5.12 -8.99
N PHE A 152 13.41 -4.04 -9.30
CA PHE A 152 12.91 -2.69 -9.12
C PHE A 152 11.70 -2.43 -10.02
N ARG A 153 11.76 -2.81 -11.31
CA ARG A 153 10.64 -2.67 -12.25
C ARG A 153 9.39 -3.37 -11.74
N LYS A 154 9.52 -4.62 -11.28
CA LYS A 154 8.41 -5.38 -10.68
C LYS A 154 7.82 -4.67 -9.46
N PHE A 155 8.65 -4.21 -8.52
CA PHE A 155 8.15 -3.49 -7.34
C PHE A 155 7.50 -2.15 -7.70
N HIS A 156 8.04 -1.42 -8.66
CA HIS A 156 7.46 -0.16 -9.12
C HIS A 156 6.07 -0.37 -9.74
N LEU A 157 5.87 -1.43 -10.54
CA LEU A 157 4.55 -1.78 -11.08
C LEU A 157 3.56 -2.14 -9.97
N ILE A 158 4.00 -2.95 -8.98
CA ILE A 158 3.17 -3.31 -7.83
C ILE A 158 2.79 -2.06 -7.03
N ASP A 159 3.73 -1.16 -6.77
CA ASP A 159 3.46 0.06 -6.03
C ASP A 159 2.59 1.03 -6.83
N GLY A 160 2.77 1.08 -8.16
CA GLY A 160 1.88 1.78 -9.08
C GLY A 160 0.44 1.29 -8.95
N TRP A 161 0.24 -0.03 -9.07
CA TRP A 161 -1.06 -0.67 -8.89
C TRP A 161 -1.65 -0.39 -7.50
N ARG A 162 -0.86 -0.51 -6.42
CA ARG A 162 -1.30 -0.22 -5.05
C ARG A 162 -1.71 1.24 -4.82
N SER A 163 -1.19 2.16 -5.63
CA SER A 163 -1.50 3.59 -5.52
C SER A 163 -2.73 4.00 -6.35
N GLY A 164 -3.02 3.28 -7.43
CA GLY A 164 -4.15 3.49 -8.33
C GLY A 164 -5.26 2.46 -8.11
N GLU A 165 -5.56 1.68 -9.16
CA GLU A 165 -6.67 0.72 -9.21
C GLU A 165 -6.66 -0.31 -8.06
N GLY A 166 -5.48 -0.77 -7.65
CA GLY A 166 -5.32 -1.74 -6.58
C GLY A 166 -5.42 -1.18 -5.17
N ARG A 167 -5.60 0.14 -5.01
CA ARG A 167 -5.56 0.81 -3.71
C ARG A 167 -6.62 0.29 -2.76
N ASP A 168 -7.86 0.15 -3.22
CA ASP A 168 -8.96 -0.27 -2.37
C ASP A 168 -8.88 -1.75 -2.04
N GLY A 169 -8.59 -2.60 -3.03
CA GLY A 169 -8.33 -4.03 -2.80
C GLY A 169 -7.17 -4.27 -1.83
N TYR A 170 -6.06 -3.54 -1.99
CA TYR A 170 -4.91 -3.62 -1.10
C TYR A 170 -5.24 -3.14 0.32
N ASN A 171 -5.94 -2.01 0.46
CA ASN A 171 -6.33 -1.49 1.76
C ASN A 171 -7.33 -2.40 2.48
N THR A 172 -8.30 -2.94 1.76
CA THR A 172 -9.27 -3.91 2.28
C THR A 172 -8.56 -5.16 2.75
N ALA A 173 -7.72 -5.78 1.92
CA ALA A 173 -6.91 -6.95 2.31
C ALA A 173 -6.02 -6.69 3.54
N ARG A 174 -5.49 -5.47 3.67
CA ARG A 174 -4.68 -5.07 4.82
C ARG A 174 -5.52 -4.85 6.08
N ARG A 175 -6.75 -4.37 5.95
CA ARG A 175 -7.71 -4.18 7.05
C ARG A 175 -8.27 -5.52 7.51
N THR A 176 -8.60 -6.43 6.59
CA THR A 176 -9.14 -7.77 6.91
C THR A 176 -8.12 -8.66 7.61
N LYS A 177 -6.82 -8.51 7.35
CA LYS A 177 -5.76 -9.17 8.12
C LYS A 177 -5.74 -8.78 9.61
N ARG A 178 -6.48 -7.75 10.02
CA ARG A 178 -6.76 -7.45 11.44
C ARG A 178 -8.12 -8.03 11.79
N SER A 179 -8.25 -9.35 11.74
CA SER A 179 -9.47 -10.06 12.15
C SER A 179 -9.83 -9.75 13.60
N GLU A 180 -8.81 -9.53 14.43
CA GLU A 180 -8.96 -9.06 15.79
C GLU A 180 -8.75 -7.54 15.83
N PRO A 181 -9.79 -6.75 16.18
CA PRO A 181 -9.57 -5.36 16.55
C PRO A 181 -8.60 -5.31 17.72
N ASN A 182 -7.71 -4.33 17.73
CA ASN A 182 -6.68 -4.19 18.74
C ASN A 182 -7.37 -4.00 20.11
N THR A 183 -7.53 -5.07 20.88
CA THR A 183 -8.37 -5.14 22.10
C THR A 183 -8.01 -4.05 23.10
N ILE A 184 -6.71 -3.71 23.16
CA ILE A 184 -6.13 -2.64 23.98
C ILE A 184 -6.73 -1.26 23.67
N LEU A 185 -7.11 -0.98 22.42
CA LEU A 185 -7.61 0.34 21.98
C LEU A 185 -9.14 0.47 22.05
N GLN A 186 -9.88 -0.64 22.10
CA GLN A 186 -11.34 -0.62 22.13
C GLN A 186 -11.88 -0.16 23.49
N GLY A 187 -11.18 -0.48 24.58
CA GLY A 187 -11.54 -0.05 25.93
C GLY A 187 -11.11 1.38 26.29
N MET A 188 -10.30 2.04 25.46
CA MET A 188 -9.81 3.39 25.74
C MET A 188 -10.82 4.45 25.30
N SER A 189 -11.00 5.47 26.13
CA SER A 189 -11.71 6.70 25.76
C SER A 189 -10.99 7.42 24.62
N GLU A 190 -11.67 8.34 23.94
CA GLU A 190 -11.03 9.08 22.83
C GLU A 190 -9.85 9.94 23.30
N GLU A 191 -9.94 10.48 24.52
CA GLU A 191 -8.85 11.23 25.17
C GLU A 191 -7.65 10.34 25.48
N GLU A 192 -7.89 9.14 26.02
CA GLU A 192 -6.86 8.13 26.30
C GLU A 192 -6.20 7.65 25.00
N ARG A 193 -6.97 7.44 23.93
CA ARG A 193 -6.41 7.09 22.61
C ARG A 193 -5.50 8.19 22.09
N LYS A 194 -5.90 9.46 22.25
CA LYS A 194 -5.11 10.62 21.83
C LYS A 194 -3.81 10.72 22.65
N GLU A 195 -3.87 10.48 23.94
CA GLU A 195 -2.70 10.43 24.81
C GLU A 195 -1.78 9.26 24.48
N HIS A 196 -2.33 8.07 24.28
CA HIS A 196 -1.60 6.88 23.84
C HIS A 196 -0.85 7.14 22.53
N LYS A 197 -1.51 7.78 21.54
CA LYS A 197 -0.87 8.19 20.28
C LYS A 197 0.28 9.18 20.51
N ARG A 198 0.11 10.17 21.39
CA ARG A 198 1.18 11.11 21.78
C ARG A 198 2.34 10.39 22.47
N ALA A 199 2.05 9.43 23.36
CA ALA A 199 3.06 8.62 24.03
C ALA A 199 3.88 7.78 23.04
N LEU A 200 3.22 7.14 22.06
CA LEU A 200 3.90 6.43 20.98
C LEU A 200 4.80 7.35 20.14
N GLY A 201 4.35 8.58 19.85
CA GLY A 201 5.16 9.60 19.19
C GLY A 201 6.45 9.92 19.96
N ARG A 202 6.31 10.27 21.25
CA ARG A 202 7.45 10.56 22.14
C ARG A 202 8.43 9.38 22.25
N ASN A 203 7.92 8.15 22.32
CA ASN A 203 8.76 6.95 22.38
C ASN A 203 9.55 6.75 21.09
N ARG A 204 8.93 6.97 19.92
CA ARG A 204 9.63 6.89 18.62
C ARG A 204 10.74 7.92 18.49
N GLU A 205 10.47 9.16 18.87
CA GLU A 205 11.47 10.24 18.87
C GLU A 205 12.64 9.93 19.80
N TRP A 206 12.35 9.44 21.02
CA TRP A 206 13.37 9.03 21.97
C TRP A 206 14.24 7.89 21.42
N LYS A 207 13.64 6.84 20.84
CA LYS A 207 14.40 5.74 20.20
C LYS A 207 15.31 6.25 19.10
N ARG A 208 14.82 7.14 18.23
CA ARG A 208 15.62 7.76 17.16
C ARG A 208 16.78 8.58 17.73
N SER A 209 16.54 9.36 18.77
CA SER A 209 17.56 10.15 19.45
C SER A 209 18.67 9.27 20.04
N LYS A 210 18.29 8.18 20.74
CA LYS A 210 19.27 7.22 21.31
C LYS A 210 20.05 6.45 20.26
N LYS A 211 19.40 6.05 19.17
CA LYS A 211 20.09 5.44 18.01
C LYS A 211 21.09 6.40 17.38
N LYS A 212 20.74 7.68 17.24
CA LYS A 212 21.67 8.72 16.77
C LYS A 212 22.84 8.94 17.75
N ALA A 213 22.61 8.74 19.04
CA ALA A 213 23.65 8.77 20.08
C ALA A 213 24.49 7.48 20.17
N GLY A 214 24.29 6.51 19.27
CA GLY A 214 25.09 5.29 19.20
C GLY A 214 24.73 4.19 20.19
N TRP A 215 23.54 4.26 20.82
CA TRP A 215 23.07 3.20 21.71
C TRP A 215 22.77 1.92 20.92
N SER A 216 23.07 0.75 21.50
CA SER A 216 22.66 -0.54 20.94
C SER A 216 21.15 -0.73 21.05
N ASP A 217 20.57 -1.61 20.21
CA ASP A 217 19.14 -1.86 20.23
C ASP A 217 18.67 -2.40 21.60
N ASP A 218 19.48 -3.24 22.26
CA ASP A 218 19.21 -3.75 23.61
C ASP A 218 19.19 -2.63 24.67
N GLN A 219 20.12 -1.68 24.60
CA GLN A 219 20.16 -0.53 25.50
C GLN A 219 18.93 0.38 25.31
N ILE A 220 18.49 0.54 24.06
CA ILE A 220 17.29 1.31 23.73
C ILE A 220 16.05 0.61 24.27
N GLU A 221 15.97 -0.72 24.19
CA GLU A 221 14.84 -1.47 24.70
C GLU A 221 14.76 -1.43 26.22
N ASN A 222 15.87 -1.68 26.91
CA ASN A 222 15.95 -1.61 28.37
C ASN A 222 15.61 -0.20 28.89
N GLY A 223 16.20 0.84 28.31
CA GLY A 223 15.88 2.22 28.70
C GLY A 223 14.43 2.64 28.39
N LEU A 224 13.79 2.02 27.39
CA LEU A 224 12.37 2.24 27.14
C LEU A 224 11.51 1.59 28.21
N ARG A 225 11.84 0.36 28.64
CA ARG A 225 11.12 -0.35 29.71
C ARG A 225 11.21 0.43 31.02
N GLU A 226 12.40 0.87 31.41
CA GLU A 226 12.61 1.70 32.62
C GLU A 226 11.77 2.98 32.58
N ARG A 227 11.76 3.67 31.43
CA ARG A 227 10.97 4.89 31.24
C ARG A 227 9.45 4.67 31.34
N LEU A 228 8.98 3.49 30.94
CA LEU A 228 7.56 3.13 31.05
C LEU A 228 7.18 2.78 32.49
N VAL A 229 8.04 2.06 33.22
CA VAL A 229 7.86 1.74 34.64
C VAL A 229 7.85 3.01 35.49
N LEU A 230 8.79 3.94 35.27
CA LEU A 230 8.87 5.23 35.98
C LEU A 230 7.67 6.16 35.75
N LYS A 231 6.83 5.88 34.75
CA LYS A 231 5.59 6.64 34.51
C LYS A 231 4.36 6.04 35.18
N GLN A 232 4.46 4.79 35.63
CA GLN A 232 3.38 4.06 36.29
C GLN A 232 3.51 4.06 37.82
N ALA A 233 4.72 4.33 38.34
CA ALA A 233 4.99 4.62 39.75
C ALA A 233 4.76 6.10 40.07
#